data_AF-B5YGB2-F1
#
_entry.id   AF-B5YGB2-F1
#
_cell.length_a   1.000
_cell.length_b   1.000
_cell.length_c   1.000
_cell.angle_alpha   90.00
_cell.angle_beta   90.00
_cell.angle_gamma   90.00
#
_symmetry.space_group_name_H-M   'P 1'
#
loop_
_entity.id
_entity.type
_entity.pdbx_description
1 polymer ?
#
loop_
_entity_poly.entity_id
_entity_poly.type
_entity_poly.pdbx_seq_one_letter_code
_entity_poly.pdbx_strand_id
1 'polypeptide(L)'
;MVGKYDVGQIIKYKEGSNLRFGLIISKPTKTSYITASVETKSDYNDIDFFFEILADDMIAGILNEPLIAKIDEIKTIKRAEIVETVGLLKPQKIGLILKYWGKMLAKTYYETIHVPMQSHFPTDKIKINYGGRVFNEQEISNLVDSALDFWLTAGKYAQAFEHKFAQFLGVKYCSLVNSGSSANLLAFMTLTSSKLGGRKINRGDEIITVAASFPTTVSPIIQYGAIPVFVDITLPTYNIDCSMLEKAISPKTKALMLADTMGNPFDIEKVKAFCEKYNL
;
A
#
# COMPACT_ATOMS: atom_id res chain seq x y z
N MET A 1 -27.19 37.53 -12.35
CA MET A 1 -26.51 36.44 -11.60
C MET A 1 -25.02 36.71 -11.66
N VAL A 2 -24.43 37.23 -10.59
CA VAL A 2 -22.97 37.48 -10.53
C VAL A 2 -22.28 36.12 -10.58
N GLY A 3 -21.39 35.93 -11.57
CA GLY A 3 -20.76 34.63 -11.86
C GLY A 3 -20.19 33.99 -10.60
N LYS A 4 -20.63 32.77 -10.31
CA LYS A 4 -20.03 31.92 -9.27
C LYS A 4 -18.68 31.47 -9.81
N TYR A 5 -17.67 31.48 -8.94
CA TYR A 5 -16.39 30.89 -9.25
C TYR A 5 -16.41 29.43 -8.81
N ASP A 6 -15.76 28.57 -9.58
CA ASP A 6 -15.77 27.13 -9.37
C ASP A 6 -14.36 26.62 -9.10
N VAL A 7 -14.31 25.42 -8.51
CA VAL A 7 -13.05 24.72 -8.23
C VAL A 7 -12.25 24.53 -9.51
N GLY A 8 -10.95 24.80 -9.45
CA GLY A 8 -10.05 24.72 -10.59
C GLY A 8 -9.86 26.03 -11.36
N GLN A 9 -10.57 27.10 -10.99
CA GLN A 9 -10.32 28.41 -11.58
C GLN A 9 -9.09 29.07 -10.98
N ILE A 10 -8.22 29.56 -11.85
CA ILE A 10 -7.14 30.47 -11.52
C ILE A 10 -7.73 31.88 -11.53
N ILE A 11 -7.57 32.59 -10.43
CA ILE A 11 -8.09 33.93 -10.24
C ILE A 11 -6.98 34.90 -9.90
N LYS A 12 -7.20 36.17 -10.20
CA LYS A 12 -6.41 37.27 -9.68
C LYS A 12 -7.21 37.97 -8.59
N TYR A 13 -6.61 38.21 -7.43
CA TYR A 13 -7.29 38.82 -6.29
C TYR A 13 -6.42 39.90 -5.62
N LYS A 14 -7.07 40.80 -4.89
CA LYS A 14 -6.41 41.86 -4.11
C LYS A 14 -6.00 41.35 -2.73
N GLU A 15 -4.74 41.53 -2.38
CA GLU A 15 -4.19 41.33 -1.04
C GLU A 15 -3.51 42.64 -0.59
N GLY A 16 -4.26 43.47 0.13
CA GLY A 16 -3.84 44.86 0.38
C GLY A 16 -3.79 45.67 -0.92
N SER A 17 -2.64 46.28 -1.21
CA SER A 17 -2.37 47.00 -2.46
C SER A 17 -1.87 46.10 -3.60
N ASN A 18 -1.54 44.83 -3.30
CA ASN A 18 -0.94 43.92 -4.26
C ASN A 18 -1.99 43.06 -4.96
N LEU A 19 -1.68 42.64 -6.20
CA LEU A 19 -2.44 41.63 -6.92
C LEU A 19 -1.70 40.30 -6.85
N ARG A 20 -2.42 39.25 -6.47
CA ARG A 20 -1.90 37.88 -6.35
C ARG A 20 -2.73 36.93 -7.22
N PHE A 21 -2.14 35.79 -7.58
CA PHE A 21 -2.86 34.70 -8.20
C PHE A 21 -3.25 33.67 -7.14
N GLY A 22 -4.42 33.06 -7.33
CA GLY A 22 -4.90 31.97 -6.49
C GLY A 22 -5.62 30.93 -7.31
N LEU A 23 -5.52 29.67 -6.90
CA LEU A 23 -6.27 28.56 -7.46
C LEU A 23 -7.40 28.19 -6.52
N ILE A 24 -8.64 28.24 -6.97
CA ILE A 24 -9.80 27.85 -6.15
C ILE A 24 -9.82 26.33 -5.98
N ILE A 25 -9.75 25.86 -4.73
CA ILE A 25 -9.70 24.42 -4.38
C ILE A 25 -10.90 23.95 -3.56
N SER A 26 -11.85 24.84 -3.24
CA SER A 26 -13.10 24.47 -2.59
C SER A 26 -14.30 25.10 -3.26
N LYS A 27 -15.48 24.50 -3.05
CA LYS A 27 -16.75 25.18 -3.33
C LYS A 27 -16.86 26.47 -2.48
N PRO A 28 -17.58 27.50 -2.95
CA PRO A 28 -17.77 28.73 -2.20
C PRO A 28 -18.46 28.50 -0.85
N THR A 29 -18.01 29.21 0.18
CA THR A 29 -18.65 29.29 1.49
C THR A 29 -19.32 30.66 1.63
N LYS A 30 -20.65 30.76 1.47
CA LYS A 30 -21.48 32.00 1.47
C LYS A 30 -20.95 33.15 0.58
N THR A 31 -19.81 33.75 0.93
CA THR A 31 -19.14 34.86 0.23
C THR A 31 -17.62 34.66 0.04
N SER A 32 -17.05 33.51 0.43
CA SER A 32 -15.61 33.25 0.40
C SER A 32 -15.26 31.97 -0.35
N TYR A 33 -13.98 31.83 -0.69
CA TYR A 33 -13.39 30.70 -1.39
C TYR A 33 -12.10 30.29 -0.68
N ILE A 34 -11.82 28.98 -0.64
CA ILE A 34 -10.51 28.48 -0.22
C ILE A 34 -9.65 28.36 -1.46
N THR A 35 -8.46 28.92 -1.42
CA THR A 35 -7.53 28.97 -2.54
C THR A 35 -6.13 28.54 -2.14
N ALA A 36 -5.45 27.82 -3.03
CA ALA A 36 -4.00 27.66 -2.99
C ALA A 36 -3.32 28.89 -3.61
N SER A 37 -2.19 29.30 -3.03
CA SER A 37 -1.34 30.36 -3.59
C SER A 37 -0.80 29.96 -4.95
N VAL A 38 -0.73 30.92 -5.90
CA VAL A 38 -0.19 30.69 -7.24
C VAL A 38 0.84 31.76 -7.57
N GLU A 39 1.99 31.33 -8.06
CA GLU A 39 3.12 32.21 -8.42
C GLU A 39 3.69 31.85 -9.78
N THR A 40 4.40 32.78 -10.42
CA THR A 40 5.16 32.52 -11.64
C THR A 40 6.35 31.63 -11.30
N LYS A 41 6.69 30.69 -12.20
CA LYS A 41 7.83 29.79 -12.00
C LYS A 41 9.15 30.58 -11.91
N SER A 42 9.69 30.74 -10.70
CA SER A 42 11.13 30.91 -10.47
C SER A 42 11.77 29.54 -10.25
N ASP A 43 13.09 29.41 -10.25
CA ASP A 43 13.80 28.12 -10.11
C ASP A 43 13.42 27.36 -8.81
N TYR A 44 12.34 26.60 -8.86
CA TYR A 44 11.87 25.72 -7.79
C TYR A 44 12.24 24.29 -8.17
N ASN A 45 13.10 23.68 -7.36
CA ASN A 45 13.36 22.24 -7.43
C ASN A 45 12.14 21.51 -6.86
N ASP A 46 11.74 20.41 -7.51
CA ASP A 46 10.60 19.56 -7.18
C ASP A 46 10.42 19.32 -5.67
N ILE A 47 9.37 19.91 -5.10
CA ILE A 47 8.91 19.65 -3.73
C ILE A 47 7.45 19.17 -3.83
N ASP A 48 7.07 18.20 -3.00
CA ASP A 48 5.81 17.45 -3.01
C ASP A 48 4.50 18.29 -2.97
N PHE A 49 4.58 19.61 -2.80
CA PHE A 49 3.45 20.54 -2.64
C PHE A 49 3.34 21.59 -3.75
N PHE A 50 4.18 21.50 -4.78
CA PHE A 50 4.24 22.48 -5.86
C PHE A 50 3.77 21.82 -7.16
N PHE A 51 2.69 22.35 -7.73
CA PHE A 51 2.13 21.86 -8.99
C PHE A 51 2.41 22.87 -10.08
N GLU A 52 3.32 22.53 -10.99
CA GLU A 52 3.48 23.30 -12.23
C GLU A 52 2.19 23.25 -13.03
N ILE A 53 1.71 24.40 -13.48
CA ILE A 53 0.55 24.58 -14.33
C ILE A 53 1.04 25.14 -15.66
N LEU A 54 0.85 24.35 -16.72
CA LEU A 54 1.22 24.72 -18.08
C LEU A 54 0.00 25.21 -18.87
N ALA A 55 0.23 25.86 -20.02
CA ALA A 55 -0.86 26.25 -20.92
C ALA A 55 -1.73 25.05 -21.33
N ASP A 56 -1.11 23.87 -21.54
CA ASP A 56 -1.81 22.62 -21.88
C ASP A 56 -2.66 22.05 -20.73
N ASP A 57 -2.49 22.52 -19.50
CA ASP A 57 -3.35 22.13 -18.37
C ASP A 57 -4.67 22.92 -18.35
N MET A 58 -4.85 23.92 -19.20
CA MET A 58 -6.02 24.80 -19.22
C MET A 58 -7.13 24.27 -20.14
N ILE A 59 -8.39 24.42 -19.72
CA ILE A 59 -9.59 24.29 -20.58
C ILE A 59 -9.96 25.64 -21.19
N ALA A 60 -9.75 26.72 -20.43
CA ALA A 60 -10.09 28.08 -20.83
C ALA A 60 -9.13 29.09 -20.18
N GLY A 61 -8.95 30.24 -20.83
CA GLY A 61 -7.96 31.24 -20.44
C GLY A 61 -6.63 31.06 -21.17
N ILE A 62 -5.79 32.09 -21.12
CA ILE A 62 -4.46 32.08 -21.74
C ILE A 62 -3.45 32.23 -20.62
N LEU A 63 -2.47 31.31 -20.63
CA LEU A 63 -1.34 31.36 -19.73
C LEU A 63 -0.10 31.76 -20.51
N ASN A 64 0.44 32.94 -20.22
CA ASN A 64 1.61 33.47 -20.93
C ASN A 64 2.94 32.86 -20.43
N GLU A 65 2.95 32.37 -19.20
CA GLU A 65 4.12 31.76 -18.55
C GLU A 65 3.68 30.67 -17.57
N PRO A 66 4.47 29.60 -17.35
CA PRO A 66 4.16 28.57 -16.38
C PRO A 66 3.92 29.14 -14.97
N LEU A 67 2.87 28.65 -14.33
CA LEU A 67 2.56 28.97 -12.93
C LEU A 67 2.86 27.78 -12.03
N ILE A 68 3.01 28.06 -10.74
CA ILE A 68 3.14 27.04 -9.70
C ILE A 68 2.03 27.25 -8.68
N ALA A 69 1.20 26.24 -8.48
CA ALA A 69 0.25 26.20 -7.37
C ALA A 69 0.90 25.57 -6.13
N LYS A 70 0.90 26.31 -5.02
CA LYS A 70 1.44 25.90 -3.71
C LYS A 70 0.29 25.46 -2.81
N ILE A 71 0.10 24.15 -2.66
CA ILE A 71 -1.05 23.59 -1.94
C ILE A 71 -0.87 23.53 -0.42
N ASP A 72 0.33 23.83 0.06
CA ASP A 72 0.67 24.09 1.46
C ASP A 72 0.36 25.54 1.88
N GLU A 73 0.31 26.47 0.94
CA GLU A 73 -0.09 27.87 1.14
C GLU A 73 -1.59 28.09 0.85
N ILE A 74 -2.44 27.68 1.80
CA ILE A 74 -3.90 27.81 1.67
C ILE A 74 -4.44 29.08 2.34
N LYS A 75 -5.27 29.84 1.60
CA LYS A 75 -5.91 31.07 2.07
C LYS A 75 -7.42 31.03 1.86
N THR A 76 -8.13 31.80 2.67
CA THR A 76 -9.54 32.12 2.44
C THR A 76 -9.64 33.51 1.82
N ILE A 77 -10.29 33.60 0.66
CA ILE A 77 -10.44 34.85 -0.11
C ILE A 77 -11.91 35.18 -0.23
N LYS A 78 -12.26 36.46 0.00
CA LYS A 78 -13.63 36.94 -0.18
C LYS A 78 -13.92 37.17 -1.67
N ARG A 79 -15.15 36.92 -2.10
CA ARG A 79 -15.59 37.18 -3.49
C ARG A 79 -15.28 38.60 -3.95
N ALA A 80 -15.40 39.59 -3.07
CA ALA A 80 -15.16 41.00 -3.36
C ALA A 80 -13.69 41.34 -3.64
N GLU A 81 -12.75 40.48 -3.20
CA GLU A 81 -11.32 40.65 -3.44
C GLU A 81 -10.91 40.10 -4.81
N ILE A 82 -11.75 39.26 -5.43
CA ILE A 82 -11.48 38.67 -6.75
C ILE A 82 -11.71 39.71 -7.84
N VAL A 83 -10.63 39.99 -8.58
CA VAL A 83 -10.60 40.98 -9.67
C VAL A 83 -11.05 40.35 -10.98
N GLU A 84 -10.47 39.20 -11.34
CA GLU A 84 -10.74 38.54 -12.61
C GLU A 84 -10.45 37.03 -12.54
N THR A 85 -11.04 36.28 -13.47
CA THR A 85 -10.68 34.89 -13.75
C THR A 85 -9.60 34.89 -14.83
N VAL A 86 -8.47 34.25 -14.54
CA VAL A 86 -7.34 34.09 -15.47
C VAL A 86 -7.57 32.89 -16.38
N GLY A 87 -8.10 31.79 -15.81
CA GLY A 87 -8.49 30.62 -16.58
C GLY A 87 -9.02 29.48 -15.72
N LEU A 88 -9.26 28.34 -16.36
CA LEU A 88 -9.83 27.14 -15.75
C LEU A 88 -8.97 25.93 -16.11
N LEU A 89 -8.58 25.16 -15.11
CA LEU A 89 -7.81 23.92 -15.28
C LEU A 89 -8.66 22.75 -15.81
N LYS A 90 -7.99 21.80 -16.49
CA LYS A 90 -8.54 20.51 -16.88
C LYS A 90 -8.92 19.67 -15.67
N PRO A 91 -10.00 18.85 -15.72
CA PRO A 91 -10.44 18.07 -14.57
C PRO A 91 -9.36 17.12 -14.04
N GLN A 92 -8.49 16.60 -14.94
CA GLN A 92 -7.36 15.75 -14.57
C GLN A 92 -6.36 16.50 -13.68
N LYS A 93 -6.02 17.75 -14.01
CA LYS A 93 -5.10 18.58 -13.23
C LYS A 93 -5.72 18.99 -11.89
N ILE A 94 -7.00 19.38 -11.91
CA ILE A 94 -7.76 19.70 -10.69
C ILE A 94 -7.78 18.49 -9.75
N GLY A 95 -8.12 17.31 -10.29
CA GLY A 95 -8.18 16.06 -9.54
C GLY A 95 -6.85 15.71 -8.89
N LEU A 96 -5.74 15.89 -9.61
CA LEU A 96 -4.39 15.69 -9.06
C LEU A 96 -4.11 16.63 -7.87
N ILE A 97 -4.35 17.93 -8.04
CA ILE A 97 -4.11 18.94 -6.99
C ILE A 97 -4.98 18.66 -5.75
N LEU A 98 -6.28 18.40 -5.93
CA LEU A 98 -7.18 18.09 -4.82
C LEU A 98 -6.79 16.79 -4.10
N LYS A 99 -6.35 15.78 -4.86
CA LYS A 99 -5.89 14.51 -4.30
C LYS A 99 -4.66 14.69 -3.41
N TYR A 100 -3.68 15.47 -3.85
CA TYR A 100 -2.51 15.78 -3.03
C TYR A 100 -2.84 16.66 -1.82
N TRP A 101 -3.75 17.62 -1.96
CA TRP A 101 -4.23 18.40 -0.82
C TRP A 101 -4.90 17.50 0.22
N GLY A 102 -5.70 16.51 -0.21
CA GLY A 102 -6.27 15.49 0.69
C GLY A 102 -5.22 14.66 1.43
N LYS A 103 -4.12 14.29 0.76
CA LYS A 103 -2.99 13.57 1.39
C LYS A 103 -2.26 14.43 2.42
N MET A 104 -2.10 15.72 2.15
CA MET A 104 -1.52 16.65 3.12
C MET A 104 -2.35 16.73 4.39
N LEU A 105 -3.68 16.81 4.27
CA LEU A 105 -4.58 16.76 5.42
C LEU A 105 -4.50 15.43 6.17
N ALA A 106 -4.35 14.30 5.45
CA ALA A 106 -4.15 12.99 6.05
C ALA A 106 -2.85 12.91 6.87
N LYS A 107 -1.77 13.52 6.36
CA LYS A 107 -0.49 13.66 7.07
C LYS A 107 -0.66 14.53 8.33
N THR A 108 -1.30 15.70 8.22
CA THR A 108 -1.58 16.55 9.38
C THR A 108 -2.40 15.81 10.45
N TYR A 109 -3.38 15.01 10.05
CA TYR A 109 -4.14 14.17 10.98
C TYR A 109 -3.24 13.17 11.71
N TYR A 110 -2.36 12.47 10.98
CA TYR A 110 -1.40 11.54 11.59
C TYR A 110 -0.52 12.24 12.63
N GLU A 111 0.08 13.37 12.27
CA GLU A 111 0.96 14.15 13.14
C GLU A 111 0.22 14.68 14.38
N THR A 112 -1.03 15.10 14.22
CA THR A 112 -1.82 15.70 15.30
C THR A 112 -2.37 14.65 16.26
N ILE A 113 -2.80 13.49 15.74
CA ILE A 113 -3.55 12.49 16.52
C ILE A 113 -2.68 11.29 16.86
N HIS A 114 -1.98 10.70 15.90
CA HIS A 114 -1.27 9.44 16.11
C HIS A 114 0.09 9.63 16.76
N VAL A 115 0.85 10.68 16.42
CA VAL A 115 2.18 10.90 17.01
C VAL A 115 2.11 11.09 18.53
N PRO A 116 1.24 11.94 19.11
CA PRO A 116 1.16 12.09 20.57
C PRO A 116 0.77 10.79 21.29
N MET A 117 -0.07 9.97 20.66
CA MET A 117 -0.49 8.66 21.20
C MET A 117 0.65 7.64 21.21
N GLN A 118 1.61 7.76 20.29
CA GLN A 118 2.78 6.86 20.20
C GLN A 118 3.95 7.31 21.09
N SER A 119 4.02 8.61 21.44
CA SER A 119 5.16 9.18 22.18
C SER A 119 5.14 8.94 23.70
N HIS A 120 4.04 8.44 24.26
CA HIS A 120 3.89 8.27 25.71
C HIS A 120 3.93 6.80 26.12
N PHE A 121 4.96 6.42 26.88
CA PHE A 121 5.11 5.10 27.52
C PHE A 121 4.94 5.20 29.04
N PRO A 122 3.71 5.28 29.58
CA PRO A 122 3.45 5.25 31.01
C PRO A 122 3.78 3.87 31.58
N THR A 123 4.63 3.85 32.61
CA THR A 123 5.25 2.64 33.18
C THR A 123 4.34 1.85 34.12
N ASP A 124 3.21 2.42 34.55
CA ASP A 124 2.38 1.90 35.64
C ASP A 124 1.05 1.26 35.19
N LYS A 125 0.64 1.42 33.92
CA LYS A 125 -0.72 1.02 33.45
C LYS A 125 -0.83 0.48 32.03
N ILE A 126 0.27 0.08 31.37
CA ILE A 126 0.21 -0.37 29.97
C ILE A 126 0.05 -1.88 29.83
N LYS A 127 -0.87 -2.26 28.94
CA LYS A 127 -0.94 -3.59 28.33
C LYS A 127 0.15 -3.72 27.27
N ILE A 128 1.17 -4.54 27.54
CA ILE A 128 2.17 -4.91 26.53
C ILE A 128 1.55 -6.00 25.65
N ASN A 129 1.21 -5.65 24.41
CA ASN A 129 0.72 -6.60 23.43
C ASN A 129 1.90 -7.33 22.77
N TYR A 130 1.75 -8.63 22.50
CA TYR A 130 2.76 -9.42 21.79
C TYR A 130 2.86 -9.08 20.29
N GLY A 131 1.87 -8.36 19.75
CA GLY A 131 1.81 -7.96 18.35
C GLY A 131 0.94 -6.73 18.15
N GLY A 132 1.23 -5.98 17.09
CA GLY A 132 0.54 -4.74 16.75
C GLY A 132 1.00 -4.20 15.39
N ARG A 133 0.23 -3.25 14.85
CA ARG A 133 0.61 -2.53 13.63
C ARG A 133 1.51 -1.33 13.98
N VAL A 134 2.58 -1.15 13.21
CA VAL A 134 3.42 0.05 13.23
C VAL A 134 3.24 0.70 11.87
N PHE A 135 2.84 1.96 11.87
CA PHE A 135 2.51 2.72 10.67
C PHE A 135 2.81 4.19 10.90
N ASN A 136 3.05 4.93 9.83
CA ASN A 136 3.29 6.36 9.83
C ASN A 136 2.31 7.10 8.91
N GLU A 137 2.59 8.38 8.63
CA GLU A 137 1.78 9.21 7.75
C GLU A 137 1.65 8.66 6.32
N GLN A 138 2.61 7.86 5.87
CA GLN A 138 2.65 7.31 4.51
C GLN A 138 1.56 6.26 4.34
N GLU A 139 1.31 5.39 5.32
CA GLU A 139 0.19 4.43 5.26
C GLU A 139 -1.15 5.15 5.17
N ILE A 140 -1.39 6.17 6.01
CA ILE A 140 -2.66 6.92 6.00
C ILE A 140 -2.82 7.68 4.68
N SER A 141 -1.74 8.33 4.22
CA SER A 141 -1.72 9.05 2.95
C SER A 141 -2.03 8.13 1.77
N ASN A 142 -1.46 6.92 1.73
CA ASN A 142 -1.74 5.93 0.68
C ASN A 142 -3.18 5.38 0.74
N LEU A 143 -3.75 5.24 1.94
CA LEU A 143 -5.17 4.87 2.11
C LEU A 143 -6.08 5.95 1.52
N VAL A 144 -5.84 7.24 1.82
CA VAL A 144 -6.60 8.35 1.24
C VAL A 144 -6.39 8.44 -0.27
N ASP A 145 -5.14 8.28 -0.74
CA ASP A 145 -4.77 8.29 -2.15
C ASP A 145 -5.57 7.24 -2.94
N SER A 146 -5.67 6.01 -2.42
CA SER A 146 -6.44 4.91 -3.02
C SER A 146 -7.95 5.12 -2.95
N ALA A 147 -8.47 5.64 -1.84
CA ALA A 147 -9.89 5.95 -1.68
C ALA A 147 -10.36 7.02 -2.68
N LEU A 148 -9.54 8.04 -2.92
CA LEU A 148 -9.81 9.09 -3.91
C LEU A 148 -9.64 8.62 -5.36
N ASP A 149 -8.78 7.63 -5.60
CA ASP A 149 -8.66 6.97 -6.91
C ASP A 149 -9.93 6.18 -7.27
N PHE A 150 -10.59 5.64 -6.24
CA PHE A 150 -11.83 4.86 -6.31
C PHE A 150 -11.77 3.64 -7.27
N TRP A 151 -10.55 3.19 -7.60
CA TRP A 151 -10.32 1.89 -8.22
C TRP A 151 -10.23 0.83 -7.12
N LEU A 152 -11.36 0.20 -6.81
CA LEU A 152 -11.53 -0.64 -5.62
C LEU A 152 -10.94 -2.05 -5.76
N THR A 153 -10.71 -2.51 -6.99
CA THR A 153 -10.11 -3.82 -7.27
C THR A 153 -8.59 -3.74 -7.29
N ALA A 154 -7.90 -4.89 -7.34
CA ALA A 154 -6.45 -4.92 -7.56
C ALA A 154 -6.07 -4.09 -8.81
N GLY A 155 -5.00 -3.33 -8.71
CA GLY A 155 -4.60 -2.34 -9.71
C GLY A 155 -3.20 -1.81 -9.41
N LYS A 156 -2.97 -0.51 -9.68
CA LYS A 156 -1.63 0.08 -9.60
C LYS A 156 -0.92 -0.12 -8.26
N TYR A 157 -1.62 -0.06 -7.13
CA TYR A 157 -1.01 -0.27 -5.81
C TYR A 157 -0.61 -1.72 -5.59
N ALA A 158 -1.43 -2.67 -6.02
CA ALA A 158 -1.11 -4.09 -5.94
C ALA A 158 0.10 -4.43 -6.82
N GLN A 159 0.13 -3.94 -8.06
CA GLN A 159 1.25 -4.15 -8.98
C GLN A 159 2.54 -3.52 -8.47
N ALA A 160 2.48 -2.29 -7.94
CA ALA A 160 3.63 -1.63 -7.33
C ALA A 160 4.12 -2.37 -6.08
N PHE A 161 3.21 -2.89 -5.25
CA PHE A 161 3.56 -3.71 -4.09
C PHE A 161 4.23 -5.02 -4.53
N GLU A 162 3.64 -5.77 -5.45
CA GLU A 162 4.19 -7.04 -5.96
C GLU A 162 5.60 -6.84 -6.54
N HIS A 163 5.81 -5.78 -7.32
CA HIS A 163 7.12 -5.46 -7.88
C HIS A 163 8.16 -5.14 -6.80
N LYS A 164 7.84 -4.22 -5.89
CA LYS A 164 8.76 -3.80 -4.81
C LYS A 164 9.02 -4.95 -3.83
N PHE A 165 8.02 -5.76 -3.53
CA PHE A 165 8.15 -6.88 -2.60
C PHE A 165 8.94 -8.04 -3.22
N ALA A 166 8.76 -8.32 -4.51
CA ALA A 166 9.61 -9.25 -5.25
C ALA A 166 11.08 -8.81 -5.22
N GLN A 167 11.35 -7.53 -5.46
CA GLN A 167 12.70 -6.95 -5.37
C GLN A 167 13.28 -7.07 -3.95
N PHE A 168 12.50 -6.75 -2.92
CA PHE A 168 12.92 -6.87 -1.52
C PHE A 168 13.32 -8.30 -1.15
N LEU A 169 12.55 -9.29 -1.59
CA LEU A 169 12.82 -10.71 -1.35
C LEU A 169 13.91 -11.30 -2.28
N GLY A 170 14.35 -10.57 -3.31
CA GLY A 170 15.28 -11.09 -4.32
C GLY A 170 14.68 -12.18 -5.22
N VAL A 171 13.36 -12.21 -5.41
CA VAL A 171 12.66 -13.20 -6.24
C VAL A 171 12.13 -12.59 -7.53
N LYS A 172 11.92 -13.41 -8.56
CA LYS A 172 11.44 -12.93 -9.87
C LYS A 172 9.95 -12.61 -9.90
N TYR A 173 9.14 -13.33 -9.12
CA TYR A 173 7.68 -13.24 -9.14
C TYR A 173 7.14 -13.13 -7.72
N CYS A 174 6.16 -12.25 -7.53
CA CYS A 174 5.36 -12.12 -6.33
C CYS A 174 3.89 -11.96 -6.74
N SER A 175 2.97 -12.60 -6.03
CA SER A 175 1.53 -12.44 -6.23
C SER A 175 0.88 -12.05 -4.91
N LEU A 176 0.24 -10.89 -4.89
CA LEU A 176 -0.50 -10.39 -3.73
C LEU A 176 -1.82 -11.14 -3.60
N VAL A 177 -2.15 -11.54 -2.37
CA VAL A 177 -3.42 -12.17 -2.01
C VAL A 177 -3.97 -11.55 -0.74
N ASN A 178 -5.23 -11.86 -0.42
CA ASN A 178 -5.96 -11.24 0.69
C ASN A 178 -5.52 -11.67 2.09
N SER A 179 -4.72 -12.74 2.24
CA SER A 179 -4.18 -13.18 3.53
C SER A 179 -3.03 -14.17 3.38
N GLY A 180 -2.24 -14.38 4.44
CA GLY A 180 -1.25 -15.47 4.49
C GLY A 180 -1.87 -16.86 4.35
N SER A 181 -3.08 -17.07 4.90
CA SER A 181 -3.82 -18.32 4.73
C SER A 181 -4.20 -18.60 3.27
N SER A 182 -4.60 -17.57 2.52
CA SER A 182 -4.85 -17.69 1.08
C SER A 182 -3.56 -17.92 0.30
N ALA A 183 -2.42 -17.36 0.75
CA ALA A 183 -1.12 -17.63 0.15
C ALA A 183 -0.76 -19.11 0.28
N ASN A 184 -0.90 -19.69 1.47
CA ASN A 184 -0.71 -21.12 1.71
C ASN A 184 -1.65 -21.97 0.83
N LEU A 185 -2.93 -21.58 0.73
CA LEU A 185 -3.90 -22.25 -0.12
C LEU A 185 -3.48 -22.25 -1.59
N LEU A 186 -3.15 -21.08 -2.16
CA LEU A 186 -2.77 -20.98 -3.57
C LEU A 186 -1.44 -21.66 -3.85
N ALA A 187 -0.45 -21.56 -2.95
CA ALA A 187 0.83 -22.25 -3.07
C ALA A 187 0.62 -23.77 -3.17
N PHE A 188 -0.17 -24.34 -2.25
CA PHE A 188 -0.48 -25.77 -2.26
C PHE A 188 -1.30 -26.17 -3.50
N MET A 189 -2.40 -25.46 -3.78
CA MET A 189 -3.28 -25.80 -4.90
C MET A 189 -2.58 -25.68 -6.26
N THR A 190 -1.59 -24.80 -6.41
CA THR A 190 -0.78 -24.71 -7.63
C THR A 190 -0.04 -26.02 -7.91
N LEU A 191 0.45 -26.71 -6.87
CA LEU A 191 1.14 -28.01 -6.98
C LEU A 191 0.21 -29.16 -7.40
N THR A 192 -1.11 -28.93 -7.45
CA THR A 192 -2.11 -29.92 -7.90
C THR A 192 -2.42 -29.81 -9.39
N SER A 193 -1.88 -28.78 -10.06
CA SER A 193 -2.17 -28.48 -11.46
C SER A 193 -1.76 -29.62 -12.40
N SER A 194 -2.64 -29.96 -13.35
CA SER A 194 -2.34 -30.94 -14.41
C SER A 194 -1.14 -30.55 -15.28
N LYS A 195 -0.79 -29.26 -15.32
CA LYS A 195 0.39 -28.75 -16.03
C LYS A 195 1.72 -29.28 -15.47
N LEU A 196 1.72 -29.78 -14.23
CA LEU A 196 2.91 -30.40 -13.61
C LEU A 196 3.09 -31.88 -13.99
N GLY A 197 2.19 -32.45 -14.81
CA GLY A 197 2.31 -33.83 -15.28
C GLY A 197 2.42 -34.83 -14.12
N GLY A 198 3.42 -35.71 -14.17
CA GLY A 198 3.67 -36.72 -13.12
C GLY A 198 4.13 -36.15 -11.78
N ARG A 199 4.50 -34.87 -11.70
CA ARG A 199 4.93 -34.20 -10.47
C ARG A 199 3.77 -33.57 -9.69
N LYS A 200 2.56 -33.54 -10.23
CA LYS A 200 1.40 -32.96 -9.53
C LYS A 200 1.11 -33.76 -8.24
N ILE A 201 0.62 -33.06 -7.22
CA ILE A 201 0.05 -33.66 -6.02
C ILE A 201 -1.36 -34.17 -6.34
N ASN A 202 -1.63 -35.42 -5.98
CA ASN A 202 -2.92 -36.08 -6.11
C ASN A 202 -3.57 -36.27 -4.73
N ARG A 203 -4.87 -36.53 -4.74
CA ARG A 203 -5.58 -36.95 -3.53
C ARG A 203 -4.97 -38.23 -2.99
N GLY A 204 -4.77 -38.30 -1.68
CA GLY A 204 -4.11 -39.43 -1.01
C GLY A 204 -2.58 -39.40 -1.01
N ASP A 205 -1.94 -38.47 -1.74
CA ASP A 205 -0.49 -38.24 -1.63
C ASP A 205 -0.17 -37.65 -0.25
N GLU A 206 1.04 -37.93 0.24
CA GLU A 206 1.50 -37.56 1.57
C GLU A 206 2.35 -36.28 1.55
N ILE A 207 2.12 -35.41 2.52
CA ILE A 207 2.81 -34.12 2.66
C ILE A 207 3.40 -34.05 4.06
N ILE A 208 4.72 -34.04 4.15
CA ILE A 208 5.41 -33.98 5.45
C ILE A 208 5.30 -32.55 6.00
N THR A 209 4.90 -32.44 7.26
CA THR A 209 4.73 -31.17 7.99
C THR A 209 4.91 -31.40 9.49
N VAL A 210 4.64 -30.39 10.32
CA VAL A 210 4.71 -30.48 11.80
C VAL A 210 3.35 -30.18 12.43
N ALA A 211 3.04 -30.88 13.53
CA ALA A 211 1.78 -30.66 14.26
C ALA A 211 1.79 -29.33 15.05
N ALA A 212 2.96 -28.92 15.53
CA ALA A 212 3.18 -27.62 16.17
C ALA A 212 3.32 -26.51 15.12
N SER A 213 2.27 -26.27 14.33
CA SER A 213 2.20 -25.24 13.29
C SER A 213 0.96 -24.35 13.43
N PHE A 214 0.83 -23.34 12.57
CA PHE A 214 -0.41 -22.58 12.43
C PHE A 214 -1.41 -23.36 11.55
N PRO A 215 -2.73 -23.39 11.88
CA PRO A 215 -3.68 -24.27 11.20
C PRO A 215 -3.69 -24.16 9.68
N THR A 216 -3.57 -22.94 9.14
CA THR A 216 -3.66 -22.72 7.69
C THR A 216 -2.37 -23.05 6.93
N THR A 217 -1.31 -23.50 7.60
CA THR A 217 -0.20 -24.22 6.96
C THR A 217 -0.63 -25.64 6.55
N VAL A 218 -1.47 -26.29 7.36
CA VAL A 218 -1.89 -27.69 7.15
C VAL A 218 -3.23 -27.80 6.42
N SER A 219 -4.17 -26.87 6.65
CA SER A 219 -5.51 -26.92 6.07
C SER A 219 -5.57 -27.12 4.55
N PRO A 220 -4.71 -26.50 3.71
CA PRO A 220 -4.75 -26.73 2.25
C PRO A 220 -4.50 -28.18 1.85
N ILE A 221 -3.62 -28.88 2.58
CA ILE A 221 -3.31 -30.30 2.38
C ILE A 221 -4.60 -31.12 2.52
N ILE A 222 -5.30 -30.92 3.64
CA ILE A 222 -6.53 -31.64 3.99
C ILE A 222 -7.68 -31.24 3.05
N GLN A 223 -7.86 -29.95 2.77
CA GLN A 223 -8.92 -29.43 1.89
C GLN A 223 -8.85 -30.03 0.48
N TYR A 224 -7.64 -30.19 -0.07
CA TYR A 224 -7.44 -30.86 -1.34
C TYR A 224 -7.68 -32.37 -1.26
N GLY A 225 -7.46 -32.98 -0.09
CA GLY A 225 -7.55 -34.43 0.13
C GLY A 225 -6.22 -35.16 0.06
N ALA A 226 -5.10 -34.46 0.25
CA ALA A 226 -3.80 -35.05 0.55
C ALA A 226 -3.70 -35.40 2.05
N ILE A 227 -2.71 -36.19 2.43
CA ILE A 227 -2.53 -36.71 3.79
C ILE A 227 -1.35 -36.00 4.48
N PRO A 228 -1.58 -35.20 5.54
CA PRO A 228 -0.47 -34.65 6.31
C PRO A 228 0.24 -35.75 7.10
N VAL A 229 1.56 -35.81 6.98
CA VAL A 229 2.44 -36.69 7.76
C VAL A 229 3.21 -35.83 8.75
N PHE A 230 2.91 -35.97 10.04
CA PHE A 230 3.48 -35.11 11.06
C PHE A 230 4.83 -35.65 11.55
N VAL A 231 5.83 -34.77 11.54
CA VAL A 231 7.12 -34.93 12.20
C VAL A 231 7.15 -34.03 13.43
N ASP A 232 7.84 -34.46 14.48
CA ASP A 232 7.98 -33.67 15.70
C ASP A 232 8.89 -32.44 15.48
N ILE A 233 8.94 -31.55 16.47
CA ILE A 233 9.80 -30.37 16.50
C ILE A 233 10.99 -30.53 17.44
N THR A 234 12.02 -29.70 17.28
CA THR A 234 13.14 -29.61 18.22
C THR A 234 13.03 -28.37 19.09
N LEU A 235 13.36 -28.50 20.37
CA LEU A 235 13.57 -27.36 21.26
C LEU A 235 15.06 -26.98 21.28
N PRO A 236 15.39 -25.68 21.39
CA PRO A 236 14.50 -24.52 21.53
C PRO A 236 14.16 -23.84 20.19
N THR A 237 14.38 -24.49 19.04
CA THR A 237 14.15 -23.86 17.74
C THR A 237 12.67 -23.77 17.36
N TYR A 238 11.85 -24.68 17.92
CA TYR A 238 10.44 -24.90 17.62
C TYR A 238 10.14 -25.24 16.16
N ASN A 239 11.17 -25.67 15.42
CA ASN A 239 11.10 -26.11 14.03
C ASN A 239 11.23 -27.63 13.93
N ILE A 240 10.91 -28.16 12.75
CA ILE A 240 10.93 -29.61 12.44
C ILE A 240 12.21 -30.31 12.89
N ASP A 241 12.07 -31.49 13.50
CA ASP A 241 13.19 -32.40 13.76
C ASP A 241 13.62 -33.11 12.47
N CYS A 242 14.65 -32.55 11.84
CA CYS A 242 15.20 -33.10 10.60
C CYS A 242 15.74 -34.54 10.75
N SER A 243 16.06 -34.99 11.97
CA SER A 243 16.54 -36.37 12.21
C SER A 243 15.45 -37.43 11.99
N MET A 244 14.18 -37.01 11.97
CA MET A 244 13.02 -37.89 11.80
C MET A 244 12.53 -37.97 10.36
N LEU A 245 13.03 -37.15 9.44
CA LEU A 245 12.55 -37.06 8.05
C LEU A 245 12.65 -38.41 7.30
N GLU A 246 13.74 -39.15 7.48
CA GLU A 246 13.95 -40.46 6.85
C GLU A 246 12.93 -41.51 7.30
N LYS A 247 12.32 -41.34 8.47
CA LYS A 247 11.26 -42.24 8.96
C LYS A 247 9.87 -41.83 8.50
N ALA A 248 9.71 -40.58 8.06
CA ALA A 248 8.41 -40.00 7.67
C ALA A 248 8.11 -40.18 6.17
N ILE A 249 9.10 -40.53 5.36
CA ILE A 249 8.92 -40.72 3.92
C ILE A 249 8.28 -42.07 3.59
N SER A 250 7.45 -42.06 2.54
CA SER A 250 6.89 -43.24 1.92
C SER A 250 6.84 -43.06 0.39
N PRO A 251 6.48 -44.11 -0.38
CA PRO A 251 6.25 -43.98 -1.82
C PRO A 251 5.15 -42.97 -2.20
N LYS A 252 4.30 -42.54 -1.25
CA LYS A 252 3.25 -41.54 -1.47
C LYS A 252 3.70 -40.11 -1.16
N THR A 253 4.87 -39.91 -0.56
CA THR A 253 5.35 -38.57 -0.20
C THR A 253 5.59 -37.75 -1.46
N LYS A 254 5.07 -36.52 -1.48
CA LYS A 254 5.19 -35.60 -2.62
C LYS A 254 5.79 -34.25 -2.33
N ALA A 255 5.70 -33.78 -1.09
CA ALA A 255 6.26 -32.48 -0.73
C ALA A 255 6.44 -32.38 0.79
N LEU A 256 7.20 -31.36 1.18
CA LEU A 256 7.23 -30.82 2.54
C LEU A 256 6.54 -29.46 2.52
N MET A 257 5.69 -29.19 3.51
CA MET A 257 5.07 -27.87 3.69
C MET A 257 5.24 -27.42 5.14
N LEU A 258 6.11 -26.45 5.35
CA LEU A 258 6.59 -26.00 6.65
C LEU A 258 6.47 -24.48 6.76
N ALA A 259 6.44 -23.98 7.99
CA ALA A 259 6.56 -22.56 8.28
C ALA A 259 7.81 -22.34 9.15
N ASP A 260 8.46 -21.19 8.96
CA ASP A 260 9.52 -20.73 9.88
C ASP A 260 8.88 -20.27 11.18
N THR A 261 8.85 -21.17 12.17
CA THR A 261 8.09 -20.95 13.41
C THR A 261 8.58 -19.70 14.12
N MET A 262 7.67 -18.76 14.38
CA MET A 262 7.95 -17.48 15.06
C MET A 262 9.05 -16.63 14.39
N GLY A 263 9.28 -16.82 13.09
CA GLY A 263 10.31 -16.11 12.33
C GLY A 263 11.72 -16.69 12.48
N ASN A 264 11.87 -17.81 13.20
CA ASN A 264 13.12 -18.57 13.24
C ASN A 264 13.15 -19.55 12.05
N PRO A 265 14.10 -19.44 11.11
CA PRO A 265 14.17 -20.36 9.99
C PRO A 265 14.38 -21.81 10.44
N PHE A 266 13.68 -22.76 9.81
CA PHE A 266 14.05 -24.18 9.98
C PHE A 266 15.39 -24.46 9.29
N ASP A 267 15.95 -25.66 9.50
CA ASP A 267 17.21 -26.08 8.85
C ASP A 267 16.97 -26.31 7.35
N ILE A 268 16.97 -25.21 6.58
CA ILE A 268 16.69 -25.18 5.15
C ILE A 268 17.68 -26.07 4.38
N GLU A 269 18.93 -26.13 4.80
CA GLU A 269 19.96 -26.95 4.15
C GLU A 269 19.61 -28.44 4.24
N LYS A 270 19.28 -28.94 5.43
CA LYS A 270 18.89 -30.35 5.61
C LYS A 270 17.57 -30.68 4.93
N VAL A 271 16.57 -29.80 5.06
CA VAL A 271 15.26 -29.97 4.40
C VAL A 271 15.42 -30.01 2.89
N LYS A 272 16.20 -29.08 2.32
CA LYS A 272 16.47 -29.04 0.87
C LYS A 272 17.21 -30.29 0.41
N ALA A 273 18.27 -30.69 1.10
CA ALA A 273 19.02 -31.91 0.74
C ALA A 273 18.13 -33.16 0.77
N PHE A 274 17.20 -33.23 1.73
CA PHE A 274 16.20 -34.29 1.79
C PHE A 274 15.23 -34.26 0.59
N CYS A 275 14.69 -33.09 0.24
CA CYS A 275 13.82 -32.95 -0.93
C CYS A 275 14.54 -33.31 -2.23
N GLU A 276 15.80 -32.89 -2.40
CA GLU A 276 16.62 -33.22 -3.58
C GLU A 276 16.89 -34.73 -3.68
N LYS A 277 17.23 -35.38 -2.56
CA LYS A 277 17.46 -36.84 -2.49
C LYS A 277 16.26 -37.65 -2.96
N TYR A 278 15.04 -37.19 -2.65
CA TYR A 278 13.80 -37.91 -2.93
C TYR A 278 12.95 -37.30 -4.06
N ASN A 279 13.48 -36.28 -4.74
CA ASN A 279 12.81 -35.57 -5.83
C ASN A 279 11.40 -35.05 -5.45
N LEU A 280 11.33 -34.42 -4.27
CA LEU A 280 10.13 -33.76 -3.73
C LEU A 280 10.09 -32.29 -4.18
#